data_AF-A0A965JNJ6-F1
#
_entry.id   AF-A0A965JNJ6-F1
#
_cell.length_a   1.000
_cell.length_b   1.000
_cell.length_c   1.000
_cell.angle_alpha   90.00
_cell.angle_beta   90.00
_cell.angle_gamma   90.00
#
_symmetry.space_group_name_H-M   'P 1'
#
loop_
_entity.id
_entity.type
_entity.pdbx_description
1 polymer ?
#
loop_
_entity_poly.entity_id
_entity_poly.type
_entity_poly.pdbx_seq_one_letter_code
_entity_poly.pdbx_strand_id
1 'polypeptide(L)'
;MQLQVTHTTDYQYDPAVSTAQHLACLLPRDLPSQRVRSSSLRIDPEPEAVHEHRDAFGNRRAFFALPHPHQALHIEAKCVVQTESLPVVPASETHTPPWEQVRDHFHYRAGAAWDAATEFAFASQYVPKAEAFEQFARPSFTAGRPVLEAAIDLMRRIHRDFEYASKSTDINTPALEALQRRQGVCQDFAHILLACLRTLGLSARYVSGYLLTVPPKGQPRLVGSDASHAWASVYVLVLKSGVSLGGLSDEDRAWALAVAALRLNTEAECTEAQANEALKACLQQEGAFLQTDHVELRRWLVDTGWWVRDGYGRAYRRRHLSELPEPLRAIAQALTGWDVAAWILSQRVAAHQAREARRQAWEAKQAGL
;
A
#
# COMPACT_ATOMS: atom_id res chain seq x y z
N MET A 1 11.62 -4.00 -15.29
CA MET A 1 11.59 -4.81 -16.52
C MET A 1 10.62 -4.21 -17.52
N GLN A 2 10.90 -4.27 -18.83
CA GLN A 2 9.93 -3.93 -19.86
C GLN A 2 9.25 -5.21 -20.36
N LEU A 3 7.92 -5.19 -20.44
CA LEU A 3 7.08 -6.32 -20.83
C LEU A 3 6.17 -5.92 -21.99
N GLN A 4 6.00 -6.84 -22.93
CA GLN A 4 4.94 -6.75 -23.94
C GLN A 4 3.92 -7.85 -23.67
N VAL A 5 2.65 -7.47 -23.61
CA VAL A 5 1.54 -8.39 -23.38
C VAL A 5 0.57 -8.28 -24.55
N THR A 6 0.17 -9.44 -25.06
CA THR A 6 -0.92 -9.58 -26.03
C THR A 6 -1.97 -10.49 -25.40
N HIS A 7 -3.19 -9.98 -25.24
CA HIS A 7 -4.35 -10.75 -24.80
C HIS A 7 -5.32 -10.84 -25.95
N THR A 8 -5.76 -12.06 -26.26
CA THR A 8 -6.77 -12.31 -27.28
C THR A 8 -7.96 -13.02 -26.64
N THR A 9 -9.16 -12.53 -26.92
CA THR A 9 -10.42 -13.20 -26.57
C THR A 9 -11.20 -13.45 -27.85
N ASP A 10 -11.49 -14.72 -28.12
CA ASP A 10 -12.29 -15.16 -29.27
C ASP A 10 -13.62 -15.72 -28.78
N TYR A 11 -14.71 -15.21 -29.32
CA TYR A 11 -16.06 -15.76 -29.15
C TYR A 11 -16.50 -16.38 -30.47
N GLN A 12 -17.13 -17.55 -30.37
CA GLN A 12 -17.89 -18.18 -31.45
C GLN A 12 -19.32 -18.35 -30.97
N TYR A 13 -20.26 -17.78 -31.71
CA TYR A 13 -21.68 -17.78 -31.39
C TYR A 13 -22.43 -18.74 -32.30
N ASP A 14 -23.18 -19.65 -31.70
CA ASP A 14 -24.12 -20.52 -32.39
C ASP A 14 -25.45 -20.56 -31.62
N PRO A 15 -26.55 -19.98 -32.17
CA PRO A 15 -26.63 -19.24 -33.42
C PRO A 15 -25.96 -17.85 -33.36
N ALA A 16 -25.93 -17.14 -34.49
CA ALA A 16 -25.46 -15.75 -34.53
C ALA A 16 -26.21 -14.87 -33.52
N VAL A 17 -25.48 -14.04 -32.78
CA VAL A 17 -26.09 -13.01 -31.93
C VAL A 17 -26.61 -11.87 -32.82
N SER A 18 -27.79 -11.33 -32.51
CA SER A 18 -28.38 -10.24 -33.32
C SER A 18 -27.71 -8.90 -33.03
N THR A 19 -27.47 -8.62 -31.75
CA THR A 19 -26.73 -7.44 -31.26
C THR A 19 -25.91 -7.85 -30.05
N ALA A 20 -24.82 -7.14 -29.78
CA ALA A 20 -24.00 -7.37 -28.60
C ALA A 20 -23.50 -6.06 -27.99
N GLN A 21 -23.52 -5.98 -26.66
CA GLN A 21 -22.94 -4.88 -25.90
C GLN A 21 -21.86 -5.43 -24.99
N HIS A 22 -20.66 -4.86 -25.09
CA HIS A 22 -19.50 -5.36 -24.39
C HIS A 22 -18.84 -4.29 -23.53
N LEU A 23 -18.24 -4.77 -22.45
CA LEU A 23 -17.39 -3.99 -21.58
C LEU A 23 -16.05 -4.72 -21.42
N ALA A 24 -15.00 -4.17 -22.01
CA ALA A 24 -13.66 -4.73 -21.92
C ALA A 24 -12.84 -4.00 -20.85
N CYS A 25 -12.31 -4.76 -19.89
CA CYS A 25 -11.39 -4.29 -18.84
C CYS A 25 -9.98 -4.88 -19.06
N LEU A 26 -9.46 -4.77 -20.29
CA LEU A 26 -8.25 -5.47 -20.73
C LEU A 26 -6.98 -4.61 -20.72
N LEU A 27 -7.13 -3.28 -20.70
CA LEU A 27 -5.99 -2.36 -20.81
C LEU A 27 -5.42 -2.01 -19.43
N PRO A 28 -4.08 -2.05 -19.27
CA PRO A 28 -3.46 -1.75 -17.98
C PRO A 28 -3.53 -0.26 -17.64
N ARG A 29 -3.30 0.04 -16.36
CA ARG A 29 -3.16 1.40 -15.83
C ARG A 29 -1.77 1.62 -15.22
N ASP A 30 -1.42 2.89 -15.06
CA ASP A 30 -0.24 3.27 -14.29
C ASP A 30 -0.45 2.99 -12.79
N LEU A 31 0.61 2.49 -12.15
CA LEU A 31 0.72 2.21 -10.72
C LEU A 31 2.11 2.67 -10.23
N PRO A 32 2.34 2.81 -8.92
CA PRO A 32 3.66 3.21 -8.40
C PRO A 32 4.84 2.38 -8.92
N SER A 33 4.63 1.08 -9.18
CA SER A 33 5.64 0.16 -9.70
C SER A 33 5.40 -0.27 -11.15
N GLN A 34 4.50 0.39 -11.88
CA GLN A 34 4.19 0.05 -13.27
C GLN A 34 3.82 1.29 -14.07
N ARG A 35 4.48 1.47 -15.22
CA ARG A 35 4.17 2.53 -16.19
C ARG A 35 3.74 1.95 -17.52
N VAL A 36 2.60 2.38 -18.04
CA VAL A 36 2.12 1.99 -19.38
C VAL A 36 2.85 2.83 -20.42
N ARG A 37 3.55 2.18 -21.35
CA ARG A 37 4.27 2.84 -22.46
C ARG A 37 3.40 2.95 -23.70
N SER A 38 2.68 1.90 -24.03
CA SER A 38 1.68 1.89 -25.09
C SER A 38 0.60 0.86 -24.80
N SER A 39 -0.60 1.08 -25.35
CA SER A 39 -1.70 0.12 -25.26
C SER A 39 -2.68 0.36 -26.41
N SER A 40 -3.17 -0.71 -27.03
CA SER A 40 -4.22 -0.66 -28.06
C SER A 40 -5.23 -1.79 -27.86
N LEU A 41 -6.46 -1.54 -28.28
CA LEU A 41 -7.53 -2.52 -28.31
C LEU A 41 -8.04 -2.61 -29.76
N ARG A 42 -7.97 -3.79 -30.36
CA ARG A 42 -8.54 -4.10 -31.67
C ARG A 42 -9.74 -5.01 -31.47
N ILE A 43 -10.83 -4.70 -32.15
CA ILE A 43 -12.09 -5.45 -32.08
C ILE A 43 -12.48 -5.79 -33.51
N ASP A 44 -12.85 -7.04 -33.74
CA ASP A 44 -13.36 -7.54 -35.01
C ASP A 44 -14.63 -8.38 -34.76
N PRO A 45 -15.78 -8.09 -35.38
CA PRO A 45 -16.04 -7.00 -36.32
C PRO A 45 -15.80 -5.60 -35.74
N GLU A 46 -15.40 -4.65 -36.58
CA GLU A 46 -15.11 -3.28 -36.14
C GLU A 46 -16.40 -2.58 -35.64
N PRO A 47 -16.46 -2.13 -34.38
CA PRO A 47 -17.61 -1.38 -33.88
C PRO A 47 -17.61 0.05 -34.43
N GLU A 48 -18.79 0.65 -34.57
CA GLU A 48 -18.92 2.05 -35.00
C GLU A 48 -18.24 3.03 -34.03
N ALA A 49 -18.25 2.71 -32.74
CA ALA A 49 -17.61 3.49 -31.70
C ALA A 49 -17.10 2.63 -30.55
N VAL A 50 -15.98 3.05 -29.97
CA VAL A 50 -15.44 2.52 -28.72
C VAL A 50 -15.30 3.69 -27.74
N HIS A 51 -15.99 3.58 -26.60
CA HIS A 51 -15.94 4.59 -25.55
C HIS A 51 -15.06 4.10 -24.40
N GLU A 52 -13.84 4.64 -24.30
CA GLU A 52 -12.96 4.36 -23.17
C GLU A 52 -13.18 5.36 -22.03
N HIS A 53 -13.34 4.86 -20.80
CA HIS A 53 -13.38 5.67 -19.59
C HIS A 53 -12.66 4.98 -18.43
N ARG A 54 -12.37 5.74 -17.36
CA ARG A 54 -11.90 5.17 -16.09
C ARG A 54 -13.07 4.98 -15.14
N ASP A 55 -13.14 3.82 -14.49
CA ASP A 55 -14.10 3.62 -13.39
C ASP A 55 -13.64 4.30 -12.09
N ALA A 56 -14.49 4.24 -11.06
CA ALA A 56 -14.21 4.79 -9.74
C ALA A 56 -12.96 4.18 -9.08
N PHE A 57 -12.53 2.99 -9.52
CA PHE A 57 -11.34 2.31 -9.02
C PHE A 57 -10.09 2.62 -9.84
N GLY A 58 -10.22 3.37 -10.95
CA GLY A 58 -9.15 3.74 -11.86
C GLY A 58 -8.85 2.70 -12.96
N ASN A 59 -9.70 1.69 -13.14
CA ASN A 59 -9.55 0.72 -14.24
C ASN A 59 -10.00 1.36 -15.55
N ARG A 60 -9.29 1.03 -16.63
CA ARG A 60 -9.67 1.45 -17.98
C ARG A 60 -10.72 0.49 -18.53
N ARG A 61 -11.87 1.04 -18.88
CA ARG A 61 -13.03 0.31 -19.40
C ARG A 61 -13.34 0.80 -20.81
N ALA A 62 -13.33 -0.11 -21.77
CA ALA A 62 -13.77 0.16 -23.12
C ALA A 62 -15.17 -0.42 -23.31
N PHE A 63 -16.14 0.46 -23.57
CA PHE A 63 -17.50 0.07 -23.94
C PHE A 63 -17.65 0.14 -25.47
N PHE A 64 -18.25 -0.89 -26.06
CA PHE A 64 -18.56 -0.93 -27.49
C PHE A 64 -19.80 -1.77 -27.74
N ALA A 65 -20.45 -1.51 -28.87
CA ALA A 65 -21.63 -2.24 -29.30
C ALA A 65 -21.47 -2.71 -30.75
N LEU A 66 -22.01 -3.89 -31.04
CA LEU A 66 -22.11 -4.45 -32.37
C LEU A 66 -23.61 -4.58 -32.71
N PRO A 67 -24.16 -3.65 -33.51
CA PRO A 67 -25.60 -3.61 -33.80
C PRO A 67 -26.02 -4.57 -34.93
N HIS A 68 -25.06 -5.24 -35.57
CA HIS A 68 -25.30 -6.15 -36.69
C HIS A 68 -25.11 -7.62 -36.27
N PRO A 69 -25.90 -8.55 -36.85
CA PRO A 69 -25.72 -9.97 -36.58
C PRO A 69 -24.31 -10.46 -36.92
N HIS A 70 -23.71 -11.24 -36.03
CA HIS A 70 -22.38 -11.82 -36.23
C HIS A 70 -22.25 -13.17 -35.52
N GLN A 71 -21.38 -14.03 -36.04
CA GLN A 71 -21.11 -15.37 -35.49
C GLN A 71 -19.79 -15.44 -34.74
N ALA A 72 -18.96 -14.41 -34.82
CA ALA A 72 -17.67 -14.37 -34.14
C ALA A 72 -17.37 -12.96 -33.64
N LEU A 73 -16.64 -12.88 -32.54
CA LEU A 73 -16.08 -11.65 -31.99
C LEU A 73 -14.64 -11.93 -31.55
N HIS A 74 -13.70 -11.19 -32.09
CA HIS A 74 -12.29 -11.22 -31.75
C HIS A 74 -11.89 -9.90 -31.09
N ILE A 75 -11.32 -9.98 -29.89
CA ILE A 75 -10.81 -8.84 -29.14
C ILE A 75 -9.32 -9.06 -28.86
N GLU A 76 -8.48 -8.17 -29.39
CA GLU A 76 -7.04 -8.18 -29.15
C GLU A 76 -6.62 -6.92 -28.37
N ALA A 77 -6.10 -7.11 -27.16
CA ALA A 77 -5.45 -6.06 -26.38
C ALA A 77 -3.92 -6.25 -26.45
N LYS A 78 -3.21 -5.24 -26.93
CA LYS A 78 -1.75 -5.19 -26.95
C LYS A 78 -1.26 -4.07 -26.04
N CYS A 79 -0.29 -4.35 -25.19
CA CYS A 79 0.32 -3.30 -24.37
C CYS A 79 1.81 -3.54 -24.12
N VAL A 80 2.53 -2.43 -23.95
CA VAL A 80 3.91 -2.39 -23.50
C VAL A 80 3.93 -1.69 -22.15
N VAL A 81 4.42 -2.36 -21.12
CA VAL A 81 4.51 -1.83 -19.76
C VAL A 81 5.94 -1.92 -19.25
N GLN A 82 6.33 -0.94 -18.45
CA GLN A 82 7.57 -0.96 -17.68
C GLN A 82 7.21 -1.19 -16.21
N THR A 83 7.72 -2.27 -15.63
CA THR A 83 7.55 -2.59 -14.21
C THR A 83 8.83 -2.32 -13.43
N GLU A 84 8.68 -1.96 -12.17
CA GLU A 84 9.77 -1.85 -11.20
C GLU A 84 9.53 -2.88 -10.11
N SER A 85 10.62 -3.48 -9.60
CA SER A 85 10.51 -4.38 -8.46
C SER A 85 10.07 -3.56 -7.26
N LEU A 86 8.93 -3.92 -6.67
CA LEU A 86 8.59 -3.42 -5.34
C LEU A 86 9.61 -4.01 -4.34
N PRO A 87 10.11 -3.23 -3.36
CA PRO A 87 10.94 -3.79 -2.31
C PRO A 87 10.13 -4.87 -1.58
N VAL A 88 10.54 -6.13 -1.74
CA VAL A 88 9.99 -7.25 -0.98
C VAL A 88 10.61 -7.16 0.40
N VAL A 89 9.92 -6.49 1.32
CA VAL A 89 10.31 -6.51 2.72
C VAL A 89 9.83 -7.85 3.30
N PRO A 90 10.72 -8.69 3.87
CA PRO A 90 10.31 -9.93 4.52
C PRO A 90 9.19 -9.69 5.53
N ALA A 91 8.24 -10.62 5.65
CA ALA A 91 7.13 -10.52 6.60
C ALA A 91 7.61 -10.32 8.05
N SER A 92 8.79 -10.86 8.38
CA SER A 92 9.49 -10.71 9.66
C SER A 92 10.09 -9.32 9.89
N GLU A 93 10.34 -8.57 8.81
CA GLU A 93 10.94 -7.23 8.82
C GLU A 93 9.90 -6.12 8.55
N THR A 94 8.67 -6.50 8.20
CA THR A 94 7.55 -5.59 8.06
C THR A 94 6.81 -5.46 9.38
N HIS A 95 7.09 -4.39 10.12
CA HIS A 95 6.27 -3.99 11.27
C HIS A 95 4.91 -3.46 10.78
N THR A 96 4.03 -4.36 10.36
CA THR A 96 2.61 -4.03 10.17
C THR A 96 1.88 -4.11 11.51
N PRO A 97 0.88 -3.26 11.75
CA PRO A 97 0.13 -3.30 12.99
C PRO A 97 -0.63 -4.63 13.16
N PRO A 98 -1.02 -4.96 14.39
CA PRO A 98 -1.99 -6.01 14.65
C PRO A 98 -3.20 -5.91 13.71
N TRP A 99 -3.66 -7.05 13.21
CA TRP A 99 -4.76 -7.07 12.24
C TRP A 99 -6.05 -6.45 12.78
N GLU A 100 -6.28 -6.49 14.09
CA GLU A 100 -7.43 -5.83 14.72
C GLU A 100 -7.40 -4.32 14.54
N GLN A 101 -6.22 -3.70 14.59
CA GLN A 101 -6.08 -2.27 14.37
C GLN A 101 -6.42 -1.89 12.92
N VAL A 102 -6.04 -2.73 11.96
CA VAL A 102 -6.39 -2.56 10.54
C VAL A 102 -7.87 -2.74 10.31
N ARG A 103 -8.48 -3.77 10.92
CA ARG A 103 -9.93 -3.97 10.88
C ARG A 103 -10.67 -2.76 11.47
N ASP A 104 -10.24 -2.28 12.63
CA ASP A 104 -10.92 -1.22 13.36
C ASP A 104 -10.81 0.15 12.68
N HIS A 105 -9.85 0.33 11.77
CA HIS A 105 -9.77 1.50 10.88
C HIS A 105 -10.93 1.55 9.87
N PHE A 106 -11.41 0.38 9.42
CA PHE A 106 -12.55 0.29 8.49
C PHE A 106 -13.90 0.13 9.19
N HIS A 107 -13.92 0.08 10.52
CA HIS A 107 -15.16 0.16 11.27
C HIS A 107 -15.74 1.57 11.20
N TYR A 108 -17.06 1.65 10.95
CA TYR A 108 -17.75 2.93 10.94
C TYR A 108 -17.59 3.65 12.28
N ARG A 109 -17.14 4.90 12.21
CA ARG A 109 -17.07 5.83 13.34
C ARG A 109 -17.61 7.17 12.90
N ALA A 110 -18.58 7.72 13.64
CA ALA A 110 -19.13 9.02 13.35
C ALA A 110 -18.02 10.09 13.38
N GLY A 111 -17.94 10.91 12.32
CA GLY A 111 -16.92 11.96 12.18
C GLY A 111 -15.52 11.48 11.75
N ALA A 112 -15.32 10.19 11.45
CA ALA A 112 -14.04 9.72 10.90
C ALA A 112 -13.82 10.23 9.47
N ALA A 113 -12.54 10.45 9.13
CA ALA A 113 -12.14 10.75 7.76
C ALA A 113 -12.50 9.58 6.83
N TRP A 114 -13.02 9.89 5.64
CA TRP A 114 -13.35 8.88 4.65
C TRP A 114 -12.07 8.29 4.06
N ASP A 115 -11.98 6.96 4.07
CA ASP A 115 -10.99 6.18 3.35
C ASP A 115 -11.69 5.37 2.25
N ALA A 116 -11.34 5.62 0.99
CA ALA A 116 -11.88 4.91 -0.18
C ALA A 116 -11.67 3.39 -0.08
N ALA A 117 -10.65 2.94 0.66
CA ALA A 117 -10.41 1.51 0.85
C ALA A 117 -11.52 0.81 1.66
N THR A 118 -12.37 1.56 2.37
CA THR A 118 -13.53 1.02 3.12
C THR A 118 -14.48 0.22 2.21
N GLU A 119 -14.63 0.61 0.94
CA GLU A 119 -15.49 -0.08 -0.03
C GLU A 119 -15.09 -1.56 -0.22
N PHE A 120 -13.80 -1.87 -0.06
CA PHE A 120 -13.27 -3.22 -0.23
C PHE A 120 -13.38 -4.09 1.03
N ALA A 121 -14.00 -3.61 2.11
CA ALA A 121 -14.34 -4.41 3.28
C ALA A 121 -15.74 -5.06 3.17
N PHE A 122 -16.58 -4.64 2.22
CA PHE A 122 -17.94 -5.12 2.04
C PHE A 122 -18.04 -6.36 1.14
N ALA A 123 -19.13 -7.11 1.29
CA ALA A 123 -19.44 -8.24 0.41
C ALA A 123 -19.65 -7.77 -1.04
N SER A 124 -19.33 -8.65 -1.99
CA SER A 124 -19.68 -8.48 -3.40
C SER A 124 -20.22 -9.80 -3.95
N GLN A 125 -20.80 -9.79 -5.16
CA GLN A 125 -21.40 -10.98 -5.79
C GLN A 125 -20.53 -12.24 -5.69
N TYR A 126 -19.24 -12.15 -6.03
CA TYR A 126 -18.30 -13.28 -5.98
C TYR A 126 -17.55 -13.44 -4.65
N VAL A 127 -17.75 -12.52 -3.71
CA VAL A 127 -17.05 -12.48 -2.41
C VAL A 127 -18.08 -12.22 -1.31
N PRO A 128 -18.95 -13.20 -1.00
CA PRO A 128 -19.91 -13.08 0.09
C PRO A 128 -19.20 -13.16 1.45
N LYS A 129 -19.88 -12.69 2.50
CA LYS A 129 -19.47 -12.95 3.90
C LYS A 129 -20.26 -14.13 4.43
N ALA A 130 -19.57 -15.09 5.05
CA ALA A 130 -20.17 -16.27 5.63
C ALA A 130 -19.29 -16.81 6.77
N GLU A 131 -19.92 -17.43 7.76
CA GLU A 131 -19.25 -18.00 8.93
C GLU A 131 -18.14 -19.00 8.54
N ALA A 132 -18.34 -19.78 7.48
CA ALA A 132 -17.34 -20.72 6.98
C ALA A 132 -16.00 -20.06 6.61
N PHE A 133 -16.04 -18.84 6.06
CA PHE A 133 -14.81 -18.09 5.76
C PHE A 133 -14.12 -17.60 7.02
N GLU A 134 -14.89 -17.14 8.02
CA GLU A 134 -14.34 -16.75 9.31
C GLU A 134 -13.69 -17.96 10.01
N GLN A 135 -14.40 -19.09 10.10
CA GLN A 135 -13.91 -20.32 10.70
C GLN A 135 -12.61 -20.79 10.03
N PHE A 136 -12.53 -20.71 8.70
CA PHE A 136 -11.32 -21.06 7.97
C PHE A 136 -10.17 -20.08 8.23
N ALA A 137 -10.46 -18.77 8.24
CA ALA A 137 -9.45 -17.72 8.40
C ALA A 137 -8.91 -17.59 9.82
N ARG A 138 -9.77 -17.80 10.84
CA ARG A 138 -9.49 -17.51 12.26
C ARG A 138 -8.17 -18.06 12.78
N PRO A 139 -7.73 -19.31 12.47
CA PRO A 139 -6.46 -19.83 12.96
C PRO A 139 -5.24 -19.01 12.50
N SER A 140 -5.35 -18.28 11.38
CA SER A 140 -4.28 -17.41 10.89
C SER A 140 -4.31 -16.01 11.53
N PHE A 141 -5.44 -15.59 12.10
CA PHE A 141 -5.66 -14.26 12.66
C PHE A 141 -5.81 -14.33 14.19
N THR A 142 -4.73 -14.76 14.87
CA THR A 142 -4.64 -14.77 16.34
C THR A 142 -4.52 -13.36 16.90
N ALA A 143 -4.86 -13.19 18.18
CA ALA A 143 -4.83 -11.88 18.83
C ALA A 143 -3.46 -11.21 18.71
N GLY A 144 -3.41 -9.96 18.25
CA GLY A 144 -2.17 -9.18 18.19
C GLY A 144 -1.23 -9.52 17.03
N ARG A 145 -1.58 -10.48 16.16
CA ARG A 145 -0.73 -10.89 15.04
C ARG A 145 -0.63 -9.78 13.98
N PRO A 146 0.56 -9.45 13.46
CA PRO A 146 0.72 -8.49 12.37
C PRO A 146 -0.14 -8.86 11.15
N VAL A 147 -0.84 -7.89 10.56
CA VAL A 147 -1.80 -8.15 9.47
C VAL A 147 -1.18 -8.85 8.27
N LEU A 148 0.06 -8.48 7.90
CA LEU A 148 0.73 -9.06 6.74
C LEU A 148 1.16 -10.49 7.01
N GLU A 149 1.64 -10.78 8.22
CA GLU A 149 1.99 -12.13 8.65
C GLU A 149 0.75 -13.05 8.63
N ALA A 150 -0.37 -12.57 9.20
CA ALA A 150 -1.63 -13.29 9.21
C ALA A 150 -2.18 -13.56 7.79
N ALA A 151 -2.11 -12.57 6.90
CA ALA A 151 -2.54 -12.73 5.51
C ALA A 151 -1.66 -13.70 4.72
N ILE A 152 -0.33 -13.65 4.91
CA ILE A 152 0.62 -14.59 4.28
C ILE A 152 0.41 -16.00 4.80
N ASP A 153 0.17 -16.18 6.10
CA ASP A 153 -0.15 -17.48 6.68
C ASP A 153 -1.43 -18.07 6.09
N LEU A 154 -2.51 -17.26 6.01
CA LEU A 154 -3.76 -17.69 5.37
C LEU A 154 -3.55 -18.08 3.90
N MET A 155 -2.82 -17.27 3.14
CA MET A 155 -2.48 -17.56 1.74
C MET A 155 -1.71 -18.89 1.62
N ARG A 156 -0.73 -19.14 2.50
CA ARG A 156 0.02 -20.41 2.53
C ARG A 156 -0.85 -21.60 2.89
N ARG A 157 -1.82 -21.43 3.79
CA ARG A 157 -2.80 -22.48 4.13
C ARG A 157 -3.69 -22.81 2.93
N ILE A 158 -4.18 -21.80 2.20
CA ILE A 158 -4.93 -22.02 0.95
C ILE A 158 -4.05 -22.79 -0.04
N HIS A 159 -2.82 -22.34 -0.28
CA HIS A 159 -1.89 -23.03 -1.19
C HIS A 159 -1.60 -24.48 -0.80
N ARG A 160 -1.47 -24.77 0.50
CA ARG A 160 -1.16 -26.12 1.00
C ARG A 160 -2.38 -27.04 1.00
N ASP A 161 -3.54 -26.52 1.41
CA ASP A 161 -4.72 -27.33 1.70
C ASP A 161 -5.67 -27.46 0.50
N PHE A 162 -5.40 -26.77 -0.61
CA PHE A 162 -6.25 -26.72 -1.80
C PHE A 162 -5.52 -27.26 -3.02
N GLU A 163 -6.25 -27.99 -3.86
CA GLU A 163 -5.73 -28.53 -5.11
C GLU A 163 -6.04 -27.59 -6.28
N TYR A 164 -5.02 -27.28 -7.08
CA TYR A 164 -5.22 -26.56 -8.34
C TYR A 164 -5.74 -27.54 -9.39
N ALA A 165 -6.98 -27.35 -9.85
CA ALA A 165 -7.58 -28.20 -10.87
C ALA A 165 -8.21 -27.38 -11.98
N SER A 166 -7.54 -27.36 -13.14
CA SER A 166 -8.08 -26.74 -14.35
C SER A 166 -9.41 -27.39 -14.75
N LYS A 167 -10.38 -26.58 -15.18
CA LYS A 167 -11.75 -27.01 -15.55
C LYS A 167 -12.61 -27.58 -14.41
N SER A 168 -12.19 -27.42 -13.14
CA SER A 168 -12.99 -27.84 -11.99
C SER A 168 -14.09 -26.84 -11.61
N THR A 169 -13.99 -25.61 -12.11
CA THR A 169 -14.87 -24.49 -11.76
C THR A 169 -15.21 -23.64 -12.99
N ASP A 170 -16.39 -23.03 -12.96
CA ASP A 170 -16.84 -22.00 -13.90
C ASP A 170 -16.70 -20.59 -13.29
N ILE A 171 -16.80 -19.56 -14.13
CA ILE A 171 -16.71 -18.14 -13.69
C ILE A 171 -17.72 -17.77 -12.58
N ASN A 172 -18.86 -18.48 -12.54
CA ASN A 172 -19.94 -18.26 -11.59
C ASN A 172 -19.87 -19.16 -10.34
N THR A 173 -18.82 -19.98 -10.20
CA THR A 173 -18.66 -20.87 -9.04
C THR A 173 -18.63 -20.02 -7.75
N PRO A 174 -19.56 -20.23 -6.82
CA PRO A 174 -19.56 -19.50 -5.56
C PRO A 174 -18.28 -19.80 -4.76
N ALA A 175 -17.65 -18.77 -4.21
CA ALA A 175 -16.44 -18.93 -3.40
C ALA A 175 -16.63 -19.89 -2.20
N LEU A 176 -17.86 -20.00 -1.70
CA LEU A 176 -18.21 -20.91 -0.61
C LEU A 176 -18.15 -22.38 -1.04
N GLU A 177 -18.57 -22.67 -2.27
CA GLU A 177 -18.49 -24.01 -2.84
C GLU A 177 -17.02 -24.41 -3.09
N ALA A 178 -16.22 -23.50 -3.64
CA ALA A 178 -14.80 -23.72 -3.83
C ALA A 178 -14.07 -23.94 -2.48
N LEU A 179 -14.46 -23.21 -1.42
CA LEU A 179 -13.96 -23.42 -0.06
C LEU A 179 -14.26 -24.84 0.45
N GLN A 180 -15.49 -25.33 0.25
CA GLN A 180 -15.91 -26.66 0.69
C GLN A 180 -15.21 -27.78 -0.07
N ARG A 181 -15.07 -27.63 -1.40
CA ARG A 181 -14.41 -28.61 -2.27
C ARG A 181 -12.89 -28.62 -2.09
N ARG A 182 -12.30 -27.51 -1.63
CA ARG A 182 -10.84 -27.31 -1.54
C ARG A 182 -10.12 -27.52 -2.87
N GLN A 183 -10.78 -27.15 -3.96
CA GLN A 183 -10.28 -27.34 -5.31
C GLN A 183 -10.76 -26.17 -6.19
N GLY A 184 -9.92 -25.70 -7.09
CA GLY A 184 -10.27 -24.61 -8.01
C GLY A 184 -9.10 -24.09 -8.83
N VAL A 185 -9.27 -22.90 -9.40
CA VAL A 185 -8.25 -22.15 -10.15
C VAL A 185 -7.86 -20.86 -9.43
N CYS A 186 -6.95 -20.07 -10.01
CA CYS A 186 -6.45 -18.83 -9.39
C CYS A 186 -7.57 -17.85 -8.99
N GLN A 187 -8.64 -17.76 -9.78
CA GLN A 187 -9.82 -16.95 -9.48
C GLN A 187 -10.48 -17.39 -8.17
N ASP A 188 -10.71 -18.69 -7.99
CA ASP A 188 -11.39 -19.23 -6.82
C ASP A 188 -10.57 -18.97 -5.55
N PHE A 189 -9.26 -19.19 -5.62
CA PHE A 189 -8.37 -18.96 -4.48
C PHE A 189 -8.29 -17.47 -4.12
N ALA A 190 -8.28 -16.58 -5.11
CA ALA A 190 -8.38 -15.15 -4.87
C ALA A 190 -9.72 -14.78 -4.20
N HIS A 191 -10.85 -15.29 -4.69
CA HIS A 191 -12.16 -15.05 -4.09
C HIS A 191 -12.27 -15.60 -2.65
N ILE A 192 -11.76 -16.80 -2.37
CA ILE A 192 -11.73 -17.39 -1.02
C ILE A 192 -10.90 -16.52 -0.08
N LEU A 193 -9.69 -16.12 -0.50
CA LEU A 193 -8.82 -15.26 0.30
C LEU A 193 -9.50 -13.92 0.60
N LEU A 194 -10.13 -13.30 -0.40
CA LEU A 194 -10.90 -12.06 -0.22
C LEU A 194 -12.08 -12.26 0.72
N ALA A 195 -12.84 -13.34 0.59
CA ALA A 195 -14.00 -13.62 1.43
C ALA A 195 -13.59 -13.80 2.89
N CYS A 196 -12.47 -14.50 3.14
CA CYS A 196 -11.86 -14.60 4.46
C CYS A 196 -11.51 -13.24 5.04
N LEU A 197 -10.72 -12.43 4.31
CA LEU A 197 -10.27 -11.12 4.77
C LEU A 197 -11.44 -10.16 5.03
N ARG A 198 -12.40 -10.07 4.11
CA ARG A 198 -13.56 -9.19 4.22
C ARG A 198 -14.53 -9.63 5.31
N THR A 199 -14.69 -10.93 5.54
CA THR A 199 -15.49 -11.45 6.66
C THR A 199 -14.88 -11.03 8.00
N LEU A 200 -13.55 -11.01 8.12
CA LEU A 200 -12.83 -10.47 9.29
C LEU A 200 -12.84 -8.93 9.38
N GLY A 201 -13.47 -8.23 8.43
CA GLY A 201 -13.57 -6.77 8.40
C GLY A 201 -12.33 -6.06 7.82
N LEU A 202 -11.42 -6.79 7.18
CA LEU A 202 -10.27 -6.21 6.51
C LEU A 202 -10.63 -5.76 5.09
N SER A 203 -10.08 -4.61 4.68
CA SER A 203 -10.18 -4.13 3.31
C SER A 203 -9.26 -4.94 2.39
N ALA A 204 -9.85 -5.60 1.39
CA ALA A 204 -9.09 -6.37 0.40
C ALA A 204 -9.78 -6.35 -0.96
N ARG A 205 -8.99 -6.22 -2.04
CA ARG A 205 -9.50 -6.13 -3.42
C ARG A 205 -8.96 -7.23 -4.30
N TYR A 206 -9.79 -7.61 -5.28
CA TYR A 206 -9.40 -8.48 -6.37
C TYR A 206 -8.50 -7.73 -7.35
N VAL A 207 -7.47 -8.41 -7.82
CA VAL A 207 -6.56 -7.89 -8.84
C VAL A 207 -6.46 -8.92 -9.96
N SER A 208 -6.72 -8.45 -11.18
CA SER A 208 -6.51 -9.22 -12.40
C SER A 208 -5.33 -8.63 -13.15
N GLY A 209 -4.49 -9.47 -13.73
CA GLY A 209 -3.35 -9.03 -14.50
C GLY A 209 -2.66 -10.17 -15.21
N TYR A 210 -1.37 -9.99 -15.50
CA TYR A 210 -0.60 -10.97 -16.26
C TYR A 210 0.68 -11.38 -15.53
N LEU A 211 1.04 -12.66 -15.63
CA LEU A 211 2.27 -13.21 -15.08
C LEU A 211 3.23 -13.63 -16.19
N LEU A 212 4.50 -13.22 -16.05
CA LEU A 212 5.59 -13.76 -16.86
C LEU A 212 6.23 -14.92 -16.09
N THR A 213 5.87 -16.14 -16.42
CA THR A 213 6.48 -17.35 -15.85
C THR A 213 7.71 -17.79 -16.65
N VAL A 214 8.74 -18.27 -15.94
CA VAL A 214 9.88 -18.96 -16.57
C VAL A 214 9.60 -20.46 -16.51
N PRO A 215 9.33 -21.14 -17.64
CA PRO A 215 9.05 -22.57 -17.61
C PRO A 215 10.30 -23.37 -17.21
N PRO A 216 10.13 -24.58 -16.64
CA PRO A 216 11.24 -25.50 -16.42
C PRO A 216 12.02 -25.77 -17.71
N LYS A 217 13.32 -26.06 -17.56
CA LYS A 217 14.21 -26.31 -18.71
C LYS A 217 13.65 -27.42 -19.60
N GLY A 218 13.43 -27.12 -20.88
CA GLY A 218 12.93 -28.07 -21.88
C GLY A 218 11.41 -28.06 -22.10
N GLN A 219 10.65 -27.25 -21.35
CA GLN A 219 9.20 -27.10 -21.58
C GLN A 219 8.89 -25.83 -22.37
N PRO A 220 7.88 -25.85 -23.26
CA PRO A 220 7.44 -24.65 -23.97
C PRO A 220 6.90 -23.62 -22.98
N ARG A 221 7.01 -22.33 -23.33
CA ARG A 221 6.31 -21.28 -22.59
C ARG A 221 4.81 -21.49 -22.71
N LEU A 222 4.12 -21.40 -21.58
CA LEU A 222 2.67 -21.48 -21.54
C LEU A 222 2.08 -20.18 -22.11
N VAL A 223 1.09 -20.31 -22.99
CA VAL A 223 0.33 -19.21 -23.60
C VAL A 223 -1.14 -19.46 -23.27
N GLY A 224 -1.83 -18.51 -22.64
CA GLY A 224 -3.25 -18.66 -22.26
C GLY A 224 -3.50 -18.57 -20.75
N SER A 225 -4.10 -19.61 -20.15
CA SER A 225 -4.52 -19.66 -18.73
C SER A 225 -3.39 -19.44 -17.72
N ASP A 226 -2.13 -19.55 -18.14
CA ASP A 226 -0.95 -19.26 -17.32
C ASP A 226 -0.43 -17.82 -17.50
N ALA A 227 -0.98 -17.06 -18.47
CA ALA A 227 -0.62 -15.68 -18.74
C ALA A 227 -1.57 -14.69 -18.06
N SER A 228 -2.89 -14.91 -18.07
CA SER A 228 -3.84 -14.11 -17.26
C SER A 228 -3.95 -14.70 -15.85
N HIS A 229 -3.89 -13.87 -14.83
CA HIS A 229 -3.89 -14.33 -13.44
C HIS A 229 -4.73 -13.44 -12.53
N ALA A 230 -5.18 -14.03 -11.43
CA ALA A 230 -5.97 -13.39 -10.40
C ALA A 230 -5.30 -13.53 -9.04
N TRP A 231 -5.26 -12.44 -8.28
CA TRP A 231 -4.78 -12.44 -6.90
C TRP A 231 -5.55 -11.44 -6.04
N ALA A 232 -5.30 -11.48 -4.74
CA ALA A 232 -5.85 -10.50 -3.80
C ALA A 232 -4.77 -9.50 -3.39
N SER A 233 -5.16 -8.24 -3.17
CA SER A 233 -4.34 -7.29 -2.41
C SER A 233 -5.10 -6.88 -1.15
N VAL A 234 -4.48 -7.06 0.01
CA VAL A 234 -4.99 -6.62 1.31
C VAL A 234 -4.45 -5.24 1.62
N TYR A 235 -5.31 -4.38 2.14
CA TYR A 235 -4.88 -3.11 2.70
C TYR A 235 -4.09 -3.40 3.96
N VAL A 236 -2.80 -3.10 3.92
CA VAL A 236 -2.00 -3.00 5.12
C VAL A 236 -2.00 -1.53 5.51
N LEU A 237 -2.44 -1.21 6.73
CA LEU A 237 -2.04 0.07 7.31
C LEU A 237 -0.53 0.00 7.42
N VAL A 238 0.19 0.64 6.50
CA VAL A 238 1.59 0.97 6.77
C VAL A 238 1.54 2.15 7.72
N LEU A 239 1.23 1.86 8.98
CA LEU A 239 1.81 2.67 10.04
C LEU A 239 3.30 2.37 9.92
N LYS A 240 4.08 3.28 9.35
CA LYS A 240 5.50 3.32 9.73
C LYS A 240 5.48 3.55 11.24
N SER A 241 5.52 2.49 12.03
CA SER A 241 5.57 2.58 13.47
C SER A 241 6.80 3.39 13.82
N GLY A 242 6.60 4.59 14.38
CA GLY A 242 7.67 5.51 14.72
C GLY A 242 8.20 6.37 13.57
N VAL A 243 7.39 6.71 12.55
CA VAL A 243 7.67 7.83 11.60
C VAL A 243 6.44 8.74 11.43
N SER A 244 6.29 9.76 12.30
CA SER A 244 5.36 10.88 12.19
C SER A 244 6.08 12.21 12.48
N LEU A 245 6.15 13.06 11.45
CA LEU A 245 5.96 14.51 11.59
C LEU A 245 4.50 14.90 11.26
N GLY A 246 3.65 13.92 10.92
CA GLY A 246 2.25 14.13 10.55
C GLY A 246 1.41 14.51 11.76
N GLY A 247 0.65 15.59 11.64
CA GLY A 247 -0.16 16.20 12.72
C GLY A 247 0.38 17.55 13.20
N LEU A 248 1.65 17.87 12.91
CA LEU A 248 2.20 19.21 13.10
C LEU A 248 1.79 20.14 11.95
N SER A 249 1.56 21.41 12.26
CA SER A 249 1.44 22.44 11.22
C SER A 249 2.73 22.54 10.41
N ASP A 250 2.67 23.15 9.23
CA ASP A 250 3.87 23.37 8.40
C ASP A 250 4.94 24.19 9.14
N GLU A 251 4.50 25.11 9.99
CA GLU A 251 5.35 25.92 10.86
C GLU A 251 6.01 25.08 11.95
N ASP A 252 5.23 24.31 12.72
CA ASP A 252 5.74 23.44 13.78
C ASP A 252 6.72 22.39 13.23
N ARG A 253 6.43 21.86 12.03
CA ARG A 253 7.31 20.92 11.35
C ARG A 253 8.65 21.56 10.98
N ALA A 254 8.66 22.82 10.56
CA ALA A 254 9.88 23.55 10.25
C ALA A 254 10.74 23.77 11.51
N TRP A 255 10.12 24.14 12.64
CA TRP A 255 10.80 24.24 13.94
C TRP A 255 11.36 22.90 14.42
N ALA A 256 10.57 21.84 14.31
CA ALA A 256 10.97 20.49 14.71
C ALA A 256 12.18 19.98 13.90
N LEU A 257 12.19 20.23 12.58
CA LEU A 257 13.33 19.90 11.73
C LEU A 257 14.55 20.79 12.01
N ALA A 258 14.37 22.06 12.36
CA ALA A 258 15.48 22.97 12.68
C ALA A 258 16.30 22.48 13.89
N VAL A 259 15.63 21.97 14.94
CA VAL A 259 16.31 21.40 16.12
C VAL A 259 17.26 20.26 15.75
N ALA A 260 16.84 19.40 14.82
CA ALA A 260 17.68 18.30 14.31
C ALA A 260 18.76 18.80 13.33
N ALA A 261 18.39 19.74 12.44
CA ALA A 261 19.25 20.27 11.40
C ALA A 261 20.53 20.90 11.96
N LEU A 262 20.42 21.60 13.10
CA LEU A 262 21.49 22.39 13.69
C LEU A 262 22.58 21.55 14.37
N ARG A 263 22.43 20.22 14.46
CA ARG A 263 23.40 19.30 15.09
C ARG A 263 24.72 19.18 14.35
N LEU A 264 24.71 19.31 13.03
CA LEU A 264 25.94 19.35 12.23
C LEU A 264 26.47 20.77 12.16
N ASN A 265 27.79 20.93 12.23
CA ASN A 265 28.43 22.21 11.92
C ASN A 265 28.24 22.53 10.43
N THR A 266 27.94 23.78 10.11
CA THR A 266 27.85 24.32 8.73
C THR A 266 29.15 24.15 7.94
N GLU A 267 30.30 24.15 8.61
CA GLU A 267 31.61 24.20 7.95
C GLU A 267 32.25 22.82 7.72
N ALA A 268 31.70 21.77 8.33
CA ALA A 268 32.28 20.43 8.27
C ALA A 268 31.41 19.50 7.41
N GLU A 269 32.00 18.96 6.34
CA GLU A 269 31.44 17.79 5.67
C GLU A 269 31.62 16.56 6.56
N CYS A 270 30.61 15.69 6.58
CA CYS A 270 30.64 14.44 7.31
C CYS A 270 30.19 13.28 6.42
N THR A 271 30.68 12.09 6.74
CA THR A 271 30.25 10.84 6.09
C THR A 271 28.81 10.48 6.47
N GLU A 272 28.16 9.64 5.68
CA GLU A 272 26.85 9.08 6.03
C GLU A 272 26.82 8.45 7.44
N ALA A 273 27.87 7.76 7.85
CA ALA A 273 27.96 7.12 9.16
C ALA A 273 27.94 8.17 10.29
N GLN A 274 28.74 9.23 10.16
CA GLN A 274 28.80 10.33 11.12
C GLN A 274 27.47 11.11 11.18
N ALA A 275 26.85 11.36 10.02
CA ALA A 275 25.53 11.99 9.95
C ALA A 275 24.47 11.14 10.67
N ASN A 276 24.46 9.83 10.41
CA ASN A 276 23.53 8.90 11.05
C ASN A 276 23.74 8.82 12.57
N GLU A 277 24.99 8.85 13.04
CA GLU A 277 25.32 8.86 14.46
C GLU A 277 24.82 10.13 15.16
N ALA A 278 25.04 11.31 14.55
CA ALA A 278 24.56 12.58 15.07
C ALA A 278 23.02 12.63 15.16
N LEU A 279 22.32 12.10 14.15
CA LEU A 279 20.86 12.04 14.14
C LEU A 279 20.30 11.03 15.15
N LYS A 280 20.95 9.88 15.33
CA LYS A 280 20.58 8.93 16.40
C LYS A 280 20.70 9.57 17.78
N ALA A 281 21.79 10.30 18.03
CA ALA A 281 21.98 11.04 19.29
C ALA A 281 20.88 12.08 19.51
N CYS A 282 20.53 12.85 18.46
CA CYS A 282 19.43 13.82 18.52
C CYS A 282 18.08 13.15 18.86
N LEU A 283 17.75 12.04 18.19
CA LEU A 283 16.51 11.30 18.43
C LEU A 283 16.43 10.67 19.83
N GLN A 284 17.55 10.43 20.50
CA GLN A 284 17.57 9.96 21.88
C GLN A 284 17.38 11.09 22.91
N GLN A 285 17.58 12.35 22.50
CA GLN A 285 17.60 13.51 23.40
C GLN A 285 16.58 14.56 22.99
N GLU A 286 17.01 15.59 22.26
CA GLU A 286 16.22 16.77 21.93
C GLU A 286 15.11 16.41 20.95
N GLY A 287 15.42 15.60 19.95
CA GLY A 287 14.51 15.08 18.96
C GLY A 287 13.68 13.88 19.43
N ALA A 288 13.72 13.48 20.71
CA ALA A 288 12.94 12.33 21.18
C ALA A 288 11.42 12.49 21.05
N PHE A 289 10.93 13.71 20.82
CA PHE A 289 9.52 13.96 20.47
C PHE A 289 9.22 13.69 18.99
N LEU A 290 10.24 13.68 18.13
CA LEU A 290 10.13 13.24 16.74
C LEU A 290 9.98 11.73 16.77
N GLN A 291 8.78 11.25 16.51
CA GLN A 291 8.56 9.83 16.29
C GLN A 291 9.11 9.52 14.89
N THR A 292 10.42 9.44 14.66
CA THR A 292 11.05 9.10 13.37
C THR A 292 12.33 8.30 13.60
N ASP A 293 12.80 7.60 12.57
CA ASP A 293 14.17 7.09 12.55
C ASP A 293 15.15 8.11 11.92
N HIS A 294 16.45 7.86 12.12
CA HIS A 294 17.56 8.68 11.65
C HIS A 294 17.68 8.71 10.11
N VAL A 295 17.19 7.70 9.41
CA VAL A 295 17.24 7.62 7.95
C VAL A 295 16.20 8.55 7.33
N GLU A 296 14.96 8.49 7.81
CA GLU A 296 13.88 9.39 7.36
C GLU A 296 14.16 10.84 7.78
N LEU A 297 14.66 11.07 9.00
CA LEU A 297 15.04 12.41 9.45
C LEU A 297 16.12 13.02 8.54
N ARG A 298 17.16 12.24 8.19
CA ARG A 298 18.19 12.68 7.24
C ARG A 298 17.60 13.02 5.89
N ARG A 299 16.69 12.19 5.37
CA ARG A 299 16.01 12.43 4.09
C ARG A 299 15.24 13.73 4.13
N TRP A 300 14.42 13.97 5.16
CA TRP A 300 13.66 15.20 5.30
C TRP A 300 14.55 16.43 5.41
N LEU A 301 15.66 16.36 6.16
CA LEU A 301 16.61 17.47 6.26
C LEU A 301 17.22 17.83 4.89
N VAL A 302 17.46 16.84 4.02
CA VAL A 302 17.91 17.09 2.64
C VAL A 302 16.76 17.64 1.78
N ASP A 303 15.60 16.99 1.79
CA ASP A 303 14.45 17.33 0.95
C ASP A 303 13.91 18.74 1.26
N THR A 304 13.97 19.16 2.52
CA THR A 304 13.55 20.49 2.99
C THR A 304 14.67 21.53 2.93
N GLY A 305 15.86 21.16 2.46
CA GLY A 305 16.96 22.08 2.18
C GLY A 305 17.81 22.49 3.39
N TRP A 306 17.58 21.94 4.58
CA TRP A 306 18.43 22.14 5.74
C TRP A 306 19.83 21.58 5.54
N TRP A 307 19.94 20.40 4.91
CA TRP A 307 21.20 19.71 4.62
C TRP A 307 21.42 19.61 3.11
N VAL A 308 22.69 19.48 2.73
CA VAL A 308 23.11 19.18 1.36
C VAL A 308 23.88 17.87 1.40
N ARG A 309 23.66 17.03 0.39
CA ARG A 309 24.44 15.81 0.17
C ARG A 309 25.15 15.85 -1.16
N ASP A 310 26.25 15.12 -1.28
CA ASP A 310 26.86 14.84 -2.57
C ASP A 310 25.92 13.97 -3.44
N GLY A 311 26.13 13.97 -4.76
CA GLY A 311 25.27 13.24 -5.70
C GLY A 311 25.22 11.73 -5.49
N TYR A 312 26.14 11.18 -4.68
CA TYR A 312 26.27 9.75 -4.37
C TYR A 312 25.83 9.39 -2.95
N GLY A 313 25.42 10.37 -2.13
CA GLY A 313 24.97 10.17 -0.76
C GLY A 313 26.06 9.73 0.24
N ARG A 314 27.34 9.97 -0.07
CA ARG A 314 28.51 9.61 0.76
C ARG A 314 28.92 10.73 1.70
N ALA A 315 28.62 11.98 1.36
CA ALA A 315 28.97 13.16 2.14
C ALA A 315 27.74 14.04 2.39
N TYR A 316 27.65 14.57 3.61
CA TYR A 316 26.57 15.45 4.06
C TYR A 316 27.17 16.68 4.73
N ARG A 317 26.58 17.85 4.49
CA ARG A 317 26.84 19.06 5.26
C ARG A 317 25.54 19.76 5.61
N ARG A 318 25.55 20.50 6.71
CA ARG A 318 24.49 21.47 6.99
C ARG A 318 24.63 22.65 6.02
N ARG A 319 23.52 23.11 5.47
CA ARG A 319 23.49 24.31 4.62
C ARG A 319 23.82 25.55 5.45
N HIS A 320 24.58 26.50 4.89
CA HIS A 320 24.90 27.73 5.60
C HIS A 320 23.65 28.59 5.84
N LEU A 321 23.59 29.38 6.93
CA LEU A 321 22.41 30.21 7.23
C LEU A 321 22.05 31.15 6.08
N SER A 322 23.06 31.74 5.41
CA SER A 322 22.86 32.59 4.24
C SER A 322 22.35 31.84 3.00
N GLU A 323 22.55 30.52 2.93
CA GLU A 323 22.11 29.66 1.82
C GLU A 323 20.69 29.11 2.03
N LEU A 324 20.17 29.14 3.27
CA LEU A 324 18.81 28.69 3.58
C LEU A 324 17.76 29.59 2.92
N PRO A 325 16.67 29.04 2.37
CA PRO A 325 15.53 29.83 1.90
C PRO A 325 14.78 30.46 3.09
N GLU A 326 14.12 31.60 2.87
CA GLU A 326 13.04 32.02 3.77
C GLU A 326 11.88 31.02 3.64
N PRO A 327 11.21 30.57 4.72
CA PRO A 327 11.29 31.04 6.12
C PRO A 327 12.30 30.29 7.03
N LEU A 328 13.03 29.29 6.51
CA LEU A 328 13.94 28.46 7.31
C LEU A 328 15.08 29.26 7.92
N ARG A 329 15.55 30.29 7.20
CA ARG A 329 16.57 31.21 7.68
C ARG A 329 16.13 31.95 8.95
N ALA A 330 14.89 32.46 9.00
CA ALA A 330 14.34 33.12 10.18
C ALA A 330 14.29 32.18 11.39
N ILE A 331 13.88 30.93 11.20
CA ILE A 331 13.88 29.89 12.26
C ILE A 331 15.30 29.61 12.75
N ALA A 332 16.25 29.43 11.84
CA ALA A 332 17.65 29.20 12.19
C ALA A 332 18.26 30.36 12.99
N GLN A 333 17.96 31.60 12.60
CA GLN A 333 18.40 32.81 13.31
C GLN A 333 17.78 32.90 14.70
N ALA A 334 16.50 32.59 14.86
CA ALA A 334 15.82 32.61 16.15
C ALA A 334 16.40 31.56 17.13
N LEU A 335 16.87 30.42 16.63
CA LEU A 335 17.55 29.39 17.43
C LEU A 335 19.04 29.69 17.68
N THR A 336 19.62 30.68 17.01
CA THR A 336 21.04 31.00 17.17
C THR A 336 21.29 31.55 18.57
N GLY A 337 22.24 30.95 19.30
CA GLY A 337 22.56 31.33 20.68
C GLY A 337 21.65 30.71 21.75
N TRP A 338 20.64 29.94 21.35
CA TRP A 338 19.84 29.16 22.30
C TRP A 338 20.51 27.83 22.61
N ASP A 339 20.62 27.50 23.90
CA ASP A 339 20.85 26.12 24.32
C ASP A 339 19.52 25.36 24.27
N VAL A 340 19.19 24.88 23.06
CA VAL A 340 17.96 24.13 22.78
C VAL A 340 17.86 22.88 23.65
N ALA A 341 18.99 22.23 23.95
CA ALA A 341 19.01 21.02 24.77
C ALA A 341 18.62 21.34 26.23
N ALA A 342 19.25 22.36 26.82
CA ALA A 342 18.91 22.82 28.16
C ALA A 342 17.46 23.32 28.24
N TRP A 343 16.99 24.03 27.21
CA TRP A 343 15.61 24.51 27.16
C TRP A 343 14.61 23.35 27.12
N ILE A 344 14.79 22.36 26.23
CA ILE A 344 13.91 21.18 26.15
C ILE A 344 13.90 20.40 27.47
N LEU A 345 15.05 20.23 28.10
CA LEU A 345 15.14 19.56 29.40
C LEU A 345 14.33 20.32 30.46
N SER A 346 14.44 21.65 30.51
CA SER A 346 13.67 22.48 31.45
C SER A 346 12.16 22.31 31.27
N GLN A 347 11.68 22.26 30.02
CA GLN A 347 10.27 22.07 29.69
C GLN A 347 9.78 20.66 30.08
N ARG A 348 10.61 19.63 29.86
CA ARG A 348 10.27 18.25 30.27
C ARG A 348 10.15 18.10 31.78
N VAL A 349 11.06 18.72 32.54
CA VAL A 349 11.03 18.74 34.01
C VAL A 349 9.77 19.45 34.50
N ALA A 350 9.47 20.65 33.98
CA ALA A 350 8.26 21.39 34.34
C ALA A 350 6.97 20.60 34.02
N ALA A 351 6.91 19.97 32.84
CA ALA A 351 5.77 19.14 32.45
C ALA A 351 5.63 17.86 33.29
N HIS A 352 6.73 17.28 33.76
CA HIS A 352 6.71 16.16 34.70
C HIS A 352 6.14 16.60 36.05
N GLN A 353 6.68 17.67 36.63
CA GLN A 353 6.20 18.23 37.90
C GLN A 353 4.71 18.60 37.85
N ALA A 354 4.25 19.20 36.75
CA ALA A 354 2.82 19.52 36.55
C ALA A 354 1.93 18.28 36.42
N ARG A 355 2.45 17.16 35.89
CA ARG A 355 1.72 15.88 35.87
C ARG A 355 1.65 15.24 37.25
N GLU A 356 2.74 15.26 38.01
CA GLU A 356 2.77 14.75 39.38
C GLU A 356 1.85 15.55 40.30
N ALA A 357 1.87 16.87 40.22
CA ALA A 357 0.97 17.73 40.99
C ALA A 357 -0.51 17.45 40.68
N ARG A 358 -0.87 17.25 39.40
CA ARG A 358 -2.23 16.85 39.01
C ARG A 358 -2.61 15.47 39.53
N ARG A 359 -1.68 14.50 39.50
CA ARG A 359 -1.90 13.16 40.07
C ARG A 359 -2.15 13.23 41.57
N GLN A 360 -1.30 13.94 42.30
CA GLN A 360 -1.44 14.14 43.75
C GLN A 360 -2.74 14.85 44.12
N ALA A 361 -3.14 15.88 43.38
CA ALA A 361 -4.42 16.57 43.59
C ALA A 361 -5.62 15.64 43.34
N TRP A 362 -5.53 14.76 42.35
CA TRP A 362 -6.56 13.76 42.07
C TRP A 362 -6.63 12.67 43.15
N GLU A 363 -5.48 12.15 43.60
CA GLU A 363 -5.39 11.16 44.70
C GLU A 363 -5.91 11.72 46.02
N ALA A 364 -5.56 12.96 46.37
CA ALA A 364 -6.06 13.64 47.57
C ALA A 364 -7.58 13.84 47.53
N LYS A 365 -8.16 14.07 46.34
CA LYS A 365 -9.61 14.20 46.15
C LYS A 365 -10.34 12.84 46.27
N GLN A 366 -9.68 11.74 45.95
CA GLN A 366 -10.21 10.39 46.11
C GLN A 366 -10.11 9.87 47.56
N ALA A 367 -9.10 10.29 48.32
CA ALA A 367 -8.91 9.89 49.72
C ALA A 367 -9.78 10.66 50.73
N GLY A 368 -10.47 11.72 50.30
CA GLY A 368 -11.39 12.53 51.11
C GLY A 368 -12.88 12.28 50.86
N LEU A 369 -13.22 11.28 50.04
CA LEU A 369 -14.54 10.69 49.83
C LEU A 369 -14.60 9.34 50.54
#